data_AF-A0A5N5M7T4-F1
#
_entry.id   AF-A0A5N5M7T4-F1
#
_cell.length_a   1.000
_cell.length_b   1.000
_cell.length_c   1.000
_cell.angle_alpha   90.00
_cell.angle_beta   90.00
_cell.angle_gamma   90.00
#
_symmetry.space_group_name_H-M   'P 1'
#
loop_
_entity.id
_entity.type
_entity.pdbx_description
1 polymer ?
#
loop_
_entity_poly.entity_id
_entity_poly.type
_entity_poly.pdbx_seq_one_letter_code
_entity_poly.pdbx_strand_id
1 'polypeptide(L)'
;MYAHLLVAAGCIAWHALAATPPSDFQANPKVGPGGTKYKDSPHFRIYNAPNDTIADATIKSLESAYSCFVDDLKWRSTGLSFRQDNDDGPFYKLNMYRVDTLPGAAANTGTDQSAGLSFLNVLTQYMTEPSITVHEFGHALTYAARYWIDQGRTGAWWETVAQFVADTYITSPVCAAARARYGQPEGKTMIDLGKVIGDSYQVIVDGSKNTGNYYQAWPFLVYLFNNPDNYTGLGHDIFPNVWTKYKRNSNETPLHVLDRLVGPAVKIQEVVARYWARMAYVDIGHAKAQAQFASQRRSLNYANLDAQQGNGRYRVKAARQPRYMGASIIPLKGTGPTGTAVGVNVTASAPFVAALAVKAAGGAVRYVGLPKGSGQAVIGGGEEATLVVVNTPDALDLYDPFSLTADVSRGLDFQLQLTGATA
;
A
#
# COMPACT_ATOMS: atom_id res chain seq x y z
N MET A 1 -6.32 62.40 -28.18
CA MET A 1 -6.36 61.07 -28.81
C MET A 1 -4.93 60.54 -28.81
N TYR A 2 -4.49 59.93 -27.70
CA TYR A 2 -3.15 59.36 -27.56
C TYR A 2 -3.31 57.88 -27.20
N ALA A 3 -2.93 57.01 -28.12
CA ALA A 3 -2.92 55.57 -27.94
C ALA A 3 -1.65 55.18 -27.17
N HIS A 4 -1.82 54.61 -25.98
CA HIS A 4 -0.72 53.97 -25.25
C HIS A 4 -0.64 52.49 -25.68
N LEU A 5 0.50 52.16 -26.29
CA LEU A 5 0.91 50.79 -26.61
C LEU A 5 1.49 50.13 -25.34
N LEU A 6 1.07 48.89 -25.09
CA LEU A 6 1.56 48.00 -24.02
C LEU A 6 3.03 47.62 -24.20
N VAL A 7 3.72 47.33 -23.08
CA VAL A 7 4.67 46.21 -23.01
C VAL A 7 4.42 45.47 -21.69
N ALA A 8 3.75 44.32 -21.77
CA ALA A 8 3.73 43.33 -20.70
C ALA A 8 4.99 42.47 -20.82
N ALA A 9 5.88 42.57 -19.84
CA ALA A 9 7.03 41.68 -19.72
C ALA A 9 6.54 40.29 -19.31
N GLY A 10 6.47 39.36 -20.26
CA GLY A 10 6.24 37.95 -19.98
C GLY A 10 7.52 37.33 -19.43
N CYS A 11 7.51 36.95 -18.15
CA CYS A 11 8.50 36.03 -17.59
C CYS A 11 8.26 34.65 -18.19
N ILE A 12 9.05 34.27 -19.20
CA ILE A 12 9.14 32.88 -19.68
C ILE A 12 10.02 32.13 -18.68
N ALA A 13 9.41 31.40 -17.74
CA ALA A 13 10.12 30.44 -16.92
C ALA A 13 10.52 29.24 -17.79
N TRP A 14 11.80 29.19 -18.19
CA TRP A 14 12.39 28.00 -18.79
C TRP A 14 12.43 26.90 -17.72
N HIS A 15 11.48 25.97 -17.77
CA HIS A 15 11.63 24.70 -17.08
C HIS A 15 12.69 23.92 -17.85
N ALA A 16 13.89 23.77 -17.28
CA ALA A 16 14.89 22.89 -17.83
C ALA A 16 14.27 21.48 -17.96
N LEU A 17 14.30 20.92 -19.16
CA LEU A 17 13.88 19.55 -19.42
C LEU A 17 14.80 18.62 -18.62
N ALA A 18 14.22 17.75 -17.80
CA ALA A 18 14.98 16.74 -17.06
C ALA A 18 15.87 15.94 -18.00
N ALA A 19 17.13 15.72 -17.64
CA ALA A 19 18.06 14.96 -18.46
C ALA A 19 17.57 13.52 -18.68
N THR A 20 17.66 13.02 -19.91
CA THR A 20 17.42 11.59 -20.20
C THR A 20 18.43 10.75 -19.42
N PRO A 21 18.00 9.80 -18.56
CA PRO A 21 18.93 8.94 -17.84
C PRO A 21 19.83 8.17 -18.82
N PRO A 22 21.15 8.02 -18.52
CA PRO A 22 22.04 7.24 -19.35
C PRO A 22 21.67 5.76 -19.30
N SER A 23 21.95 5.02 -20.39
CA SER A 23 21.67 3.57 -20.44
C SER A 23 22.58 2.74 -19.52
N ASP A 24 23.65 3.34 -18.98
CA ASP A 24 24.57 2.71 -18.04
C ASP A 24 24.96 3.75 -16.97
N PHE A 25 24.67 3.44 -15.71
CA PHE A 25 24.88 4.36 -14.60
C PHE A 25 26.32 4.32 -14.09
N GLN A 26 26.77 5.43 -13.52
CA GLN A 26 28.10 5.52 -12.94
C GLN A 26 28.20 4.64 -11.68
N ALA A 27 29.25 3.84 -11.55
CA ALA A 27 29.49 3.15 -10.30
C ALA A 27 29.92 4.12 -9.18
N ASN A 28 29.43 3.90 -7.96
CA ASN A 28 29.87 4.65 -6.78
C ASN A 28 30.31 3.69 -5.66
N PRO A 29 31.59 3.25 -5.63
CA PRO A 29 32.06 2.31 -4.62
C PRO A 29 32.18 2.91 -3.21
N LYS A 30 31.94 4.22 -3.03
CA LYS A 30 32.00 4.89 -1.73
C LYS A 30 30.69 4.75 -0.92
N VAL A 31 29.60 4.35 -1.56
CA VAL A 31 28.28 4.19 -0.92
C VAL A 31 28.13 2.77 -0.39
N GLY A 32 28.07 2.61 0.93
CA GLY A 32 27.99 1.32 1.61
C GLY A 32 29.35 0.75 1.99
N PRO A 33 29.44 -0.55 2.39
CA PRO A 33 30.65 -1.15 2.95
C PRO A 33 31.85 -1.27 1.99
N GLY A 34 31.63 -1.05 0.68
CA GLY A 34 32.66 -1.21 -0.34
C GLY A 34 33.00 -2.69 -0.65
N GLY A 35 34.05 -2.89 -1.45
CA GLY A 35 34.49 -4.22 -1.88
C GLY A 35 35.22 -4.17 -3.22
N THR A 36 35.98 -5.21 -3.53
CA THR A 36 36.78 -5.30 -4.76
C THR A 36 36.27 -6.37 -5.74
N LYS A 37 35.46 -7.33 -5.26
CA LYS A 37 34.79 -8.32 -6.10
C LYS A 37 33.34 -7.91 -6.31
N TYR A 38 32.98 -7.59 -7.55
CA TYR A 38 31.64 -7.19 -7.91
C TYR A 38 31.27 -7.63 -9.33
N LYS A 39 29.96 -7.63 -9.60
CA LYS A 39 29.39 -7.75 -10.94
C LYS A 39 28.46 -6.56 -11.20
N ASP A 40 28.62 -5.94 -12.36
CA ASP A 40 27.83 -4.78 -12.78
C ASP A 40 26.72 -5.19 -13.74
N SER A 41 25.62 -4.47 -13.67
CA SER A 41 24.56 -4.34 -14.68
C SER A 41 24.27 -2.85 -14.90
N PRO A 42 23.50 -2.43 -15.91
CA PRO A 42 23.22 -1.02 -16.18
C PRO A 42 22.92 -0.15 -14.95
N HIS A 43 22.04 -0.61 -14.06
CA HIS A 43 21.57 0.16 -12.90
C HIS A 43 22.08 -0.35 -11.55
N PHE A 44 22.74 -1.52 -11.49
CA PHE A 44 23.13 -2.15 -10.23
C PHE A 44 24.59 -2.62 -10.21
N ARG A 45 25.15 -2.65 -9.00
CA ARG A 45 26.43 -3.30 -8.72
C ARG A 45 26.28 -4.27 -7.56
N ILE A 46 26.55 -5.56 -7.80
CA ILE A 46 26.44 -6.61 -6.79
C ILE A 46 27.83 -6.97 -6.27
N TYR A 47 28.09 -6.71 -4.99
CA TYR A 47 29.34 -7.04 -4.32
C TYR A 47 29.30 -8.41 -3.66
N ASN A 48 30.42 -9.12 -3.76
CA ASN A 48 30.71 -10.35 -3.02
C ASN A 48 29.66 -11.47 -3.16
N ALA A 49 28.95 -11.52 -4.29
CA ALA A 49 28.12 -12.68 -4.59
C ALA A 49 28.95 -13.98 -4.53
N PRO A 50 28.38 -15.11 -4.06
CA PRO A 50 29.11 -16.37 -3.95
C PRO A 50 29.73 -16.81 -5.28
N ASN A 51 28.99 -16.62 -6.38
CA ASN A 51 29.40 -16.91 -7.74
C ASN A 51 28.58 -16.07 -8.74
N ASP A 52 28.97 -16.13 -10.01
CA ASP A 52 28.34 -15.40 -11.10
C ASP A 52 26.88 -15.79 -11.34
N THR A 53 26.52 -17.07 -11.15
CA THR A 53 25.14 -17.53 -11.30
C THR A 53 24.20 -16.84 -10.33
N ILE A 54 24.61 -16.70 -9.06
CA ILE A 54 23.85 -15.97 -8.05
C ILE A 54 23.80 -14.48 -8.39
N ALA A 55 24.93 -13.87 -8.76
CA ALA A 55 24.97 -12.47 -9.16
C ALA A 55 24.03 -12.18 -10.34
N ASP A 56 24.01 -13.04 -11.36
CA ASP A 56 23.18 -12.89 -12.55
C ASP A 56 21.69 -13.07 -12.23
N ALA A 57 21.35 -14.02 -11.37
CA ALA A 57 19.97 -14.21 -10.93
C ALA A 57 19.46 -12.98 -10.15
N THR A 58 20.26 -12.46 -9.21
CA THR A 58 19.98 -11.23 -8.48
C THR A 58 19.81 -10.03 -9.41
N ILE A 59 20.76 -9.83 -10.34
CA ILE A 59 20.73 -8.74 -11.32
C ILE A 59 19.45 -8.80 -12.16
N LYS A 60 19.06 -9.99 -12.65
CA LYS A 60 17.85 -10.13 -13.45
C LYS A 60 16.60 -9.69 -12.70
N SER A 61 16.46 -10.05 -11.43
CA SER A 61 15.31 -9.62 -10.62
C SER A 61 15.32 -8.11 -10.37
N LEU A 62 16.47 -7.52 -10.04
CA LEU A 62 16.59 -6.09 -9.74
C LEU A 62 16.44 -5.21 -10.99
N GLU A 63 17.08 -5.56 -12.11
CA GLU A 63 16.90 -4.87 -13.40
C GLU A 63 15.47 -4.98 -13.90
N SER A 64 14.81 -6.13 -13.70
CA SER A 64 13.40 -6.28 -14.03
C SER A 64 12.50 -5.38 -13.18
N ALA A 65 12.75 -5.32 -11.87
CA ALA A 65 12.01 -4.43 -10.96
C ALA A 65 12.25 -2.95 -11.30
N TYR A 66 13.50 -2.57 -11.57
CA TYR A 66 13.85 -1.22 -12.03
C TYR A 66 13.09 -0.88 -13.31
N SER A 67 13.08 -1.80 -14.28
CA SER A 67 12.40 -1.57 -15.54
C SER A 67 10.88 -1.45 -15.36
N CYS A 68 10.26 -2.17 -14.42
CA CYS A 68 8.85 -1.95 -14.11
C CYS A 68 8.60 -0.57 -13.47
N PHE A 69 9.27 -0.26 -12.35
CA PHE A 69 8.91 0.91 -11.55
C PHE A 69 9.47 2.21 -12.15
N VAL A 70 10.71 2.20 -12.61
CA VAL A 70 11.38 3.39 -13.11
C VAL A 70 11.12 3.58 -14.61
N ASP A 71 11.34 2.56 -15.44
CA ASP A 71 11.19 2.73 -16.88
C ASP A 71 9.71 2.76 -17.30
N ASP A 72 8.91 1.77 -16.89
CA ASP A 72 7.52 1.65 -17.35
C ASP A 72 6.59 2.58 -16.54
N LEU A 73 6.71 2.60 -15.22
CA LEU A 73 5.85 3.41 -14.33
C LEU A 73 6.39 4.82 -14.02
N LYS A 74 7.56 5.17 -14.54
CA LYS A 74 8.13 6.54 -14.43
C LYS A 74 8.36 7.01 -12.99
N TRP A 75 8.59 6.09 -12.06
CA TRP A 75 9.02 6.45 -10.72
C TRP A 75 10.42 7.05 -10.78
N ARG A 76 10.76 7.86 -9.78
CA ARG A 76 12.08 8.47 -9.70
C ARG A 76 13.16 7.40 -9.58
N SER A 77 14.21 7.53 -10.38
CA SER A 77 15.31 6.56 -10.40
C SER A 77 16.03 6.47 -9.05
N THR A 78 16.34 5.25 -8.61
CA THR A 78 17.16 4.97 -7.43
C THR A 78 18.62 5.38 -7.60
N GLY A 79 19.06 5.68 -8.83
CA GLY A 79 20.41 6.16 -9.09
C GLY A 79 20.62 7.64 -8.82
N LEU A 80 19.54 8.37 -8.49
CA LEU A 80 19.61 9.79 -8.20
C LEU A 80 19.68 10.02 -6.70
N SER A 81 20.50 10.99 -6.28
CA SER A 81 20.55 11.40 -4.89
C SER A 81 19.17 11.87 -4.42
N PHE A 82 18.80 11.65 -3.17
CA PHE A 82 17.59 12.28 -2.60
C PHE A 82 17.83 13.74 -2.20
N ARG A 83 19.09 14.20 -2.24
CA ARG A 83 19.50 15.56 -1.88
C ARG A 83 19.49 16.55 -3.06
N GLN A 84 19.48 16.06 -4.29
CA GLN A 84 19.43 16.94 -5.47
C GLN A 84 18.02 17.49 -5.69
N ASP A 85 17.95 18.74 -6.11
CA ASP A 85 16.69 19.46 -6.34
C ASP A 85 16.06 19.14 -7.70
N ASN A 86 16.85 18.66 -8.67
CA ASN A 86 16.44 18.24 -10.00
C ASN A 86 16.81 16.77 -10.27
N ASP A 87 16.41 16.25 -11.43
CA ASP A 87 16.65 14.85 -11.83
C ASP A 87 17.64 14.75 -13.00
N ASP A 88 18.62 15.67 -13.04
CA ASP A 88 19.59 15.81 -14.14
C ASP A 88 20.87 14.98 -13.96
N GLY A 89 20.89 14.12 -12.95
CA GLY A 89 22.07 13.33 -12.57
C GLY A 89 23.07 14.10 -11.70
N PRO A 90 24.26 13.52 -11.45
CA PRO A 90 24.75 12.24 -11.98
C PRO A 90 23.90 11.04 -11.52
N PHE A 91 23.79 10.03 -12.38
CA PHE A 91 23.09 8.78 -12.09
C PHE A 91 24.08 7.70 -11.63
N TYR A 92 23.84 7.12 -10.47
CA TYR A 92 24.70 6.11 -9.86
C TYR A 92 24.05 4.73 -9.82
N LYS A 93 24.84 3.67 -9.99
CA LYS A 93 24.35 2.30 -9.76
C LYS A 93 23.93 2.13 -8.30
N LEU A 94 22.81 1.44 -8.06
CA LEU A 94 22.47 1.00 -6.72
C LEU A 94 23.38 -0.17 -6.33
N ASN A 95 24.14 0.01 -5.25
CA ASN A 95 24.98 -1.05 -4.72
C ASN A 95 24.16 -2.05 -3.91
N MET A 96 24.42 -3.34 -4.10
CA MET A 96 23.94 -4.41 -3.24
C MET A 96 25.12 -5.22 -2.72
N TYR A 97 25.15 -5.47 -1.42
CA TYR A 97 26.20 -6.19 -0.73
C TYR A 97 25.67 -7.52 -0.22
N ARG A 98 26.35 -8.60 -0.60
CA ARG A 98 26.22 -9.85 0.14
C ARG A 98 26.86 -9.68 1.51
N VAL A 99 26.11 -9.98 2.57
CA VAL A 99 26.60 -9.98 3.96
C VAL A 99 26.44 -11.36 4.59
N ASP A 100 27.28 -11.65 5.58
CA ASP A 100 27.26 -12.94 6.30
C ASP A 100 26.15 -13.02 7.35
N THR A 101 25.89 -11.91 8.04
CA THR A 101 24.94 -11.88 9.16
C THR A 101 24.15 -10.57 9.19
N LEU A 102 22.87 -10.68 9.54
CA LEU A 102 21.93 -9.60 9.80
C LEU A 102 21.00 -10.11 10.92
N PRO A 103 21.25 -9.72 12.18
CA PRO A 103 20.45 -10.21 13.30
C PRO A 103 18.96 -9.88 13.11
N GLY A 104 18.13 -10.92 12.96
CA GLY A 104 16.68 -10.78 12.84
C GLY A 104 16.17 -10.29 11.48
N ALA A 105 17.01 -10.22 10.44
CA ALA A 105 16.58 -9.75 9.12
C ALA A 105 17.19 -10.58 7.97
N ALA A 106 16.45 -10.71 6.87
CA ALA A 106 16.92 -11.34 5.63
C ALA A 106 17.80 -10.40 4.80
N ALA A 107 17.46 -9.11 4.85
CA ALA A 107 18.12 -8.02 4.19
C ALA A 107 17.83 -6.71 4.94
N ASN A 108 18.54 -5.64 4.58
CA ASN A 108 18.16 -4.28 4.94
C ASN A 108 18.63 -3.28 3.88
N THR A 109 18.05 -2.09 3.92
CA THR A 109 18.46 -0.97 3.08
C THR A 109 19.18 0.06 3.93
N GLY A 110 20.46 0.28 3.62
CA GLY A 110 21.27 1.33 4.21
C GLY A 110 21.21 2.61 3.38
N THR A 111 21.66 3.70 3.99
CA THR A 111 21.72 5.01 3.35
C THR A 111 23.06 5.67 3.63
N ASP A 112 23.74 6.10 2.57
CA ASP A 112 24.83 7.06 2.68
C ASP A 112 24.21 8.46 2.77
N GLN A 113 24.19 9.00 3.98
CA GLN A 113 23.62 10.31 4.23
C GLN A 113 24.41 11.44 3.57
N SER A 114 25.70 11.28 3.30
CA SER A 114 26.51 12.31 2.66
C SER A 114 26.22 12.39 1.16
N ALA A 115 26.27 11.24 0.48
CA ALA A 115 25.97 11.14 -0.95
C ALA A 115 24.47 11.28 -1.25
N GLY A 116 23.62 11.01 -0.26
CA GLY A 116 22.17 10.97 -0.43
C GLY A 116 21.72 9.77 -1.26
N LEU A 117 22.38 8.62 -1.13
CA LEU A 117 22.13 7.41 -1.92
C LEU A 117 21.88 6.22 -0.99
N SER A 118 20.99 5.33 -1.38
CA SER A 118 20.75 4.06 -0.68
C SER A 118 21.71 2.96 -1.17
N PHE A 119 21.80 1.88 -0.40
CA PHE A 119 22.42 0.62 -0.79
C PHE A 119 21.73 -0.55 -0.08
N LEU A 120 21.83 -1.75 -0.63
CA LEU A 120 21.16 -2.94 -0.09
C LEU A 120 22.18 -3.86 0.58
N ASN A 121 21.85 -4.44 1.73
CA ASN A 121 22.58 -5.58 2.29
C ASN A 121 21.67 -6.80 2.32
N VAL A 122 22.13 -7.93 1.81
CA VAL A 122 21.32 -9.14 1.68
C VAL A 122 22.12 -10.36 2.14
N LEU A 123 21.52 -11.21 2.96
CA LEU A 123 22.14 -12.48 3.32
C LEU A 123 22.23 -13.39 2.10
N THR A 124 23.30 -14.17 2.03
CA THR A 124 23.61 -15.09 0.93
C THR A 124 22.40 -15.87 0.41
N GLN A 125 21.64 -16.49 1.31
CA GLN A 125 20.51 -17.36 0.98
C GLN A 125 19.28 -16.64 0.39
N TYR A 126 19.23 -15.31 0.49
CA TYR A 126 18.10 -14.50 0.00
C TYR A 126 18.46 -13.64 -1.22
N MET A 127 19.71 -13.68 -1.71
CA MET A 127 20.15 -12.86 -2.84
C MET A 127 19.34 -13.10 -4.12
N THR A 128 18.76 -14.29 -4.29
CA THR A 128 17.95 -14.63 -5.47
C THR A 128 16.47 -14.73 -5.15
N GLU A 129 16.03 -14.23 -4.00
CA GLU A 129 14.62 -14.22 -3.59
C GLU A 129 14.03 -12.84 -3.92
N PRO A 130 13.15 -12.72 -4.95
CA PRO A 130 12.61 -11.43 -5.33
C PRO A 130 11.72 -10.80 -4.25
N SER A 131 11.05 -11.61 -3.42
CA SER A 131 10.25 -11.07 -2.30
C SER A 131 11.10 -10.34 -1.25
N ILE A 132 12.41 -10.61 -1.20
CA ILE A 132 13.36 -9.91 -0.33
C ILE A 132 14.11 -8.81 -1.09
N THR A 133 14.74 -9.15 -2.20
CA THR A 133 15.59 -8.19 -2.93
C THR A 133 14.79 -7.03 -3.54
N VAL A 134 13.58 -7.29 -4.04
CA VAL A 134 12.72 -6.23 -4.58
C VAL A 134 12.01 -5.45 -3.46
N HIS A 135 11.81 -6.06 -2.29
CA HIS A 135 11.37 -5.33 -1.09
C HIS A 135 12.40 -4.26 -0.71
N GLU A 136 13.68 -4.63 -0.60
CA GLU A 136 14.76 -3.66 -0.33
C GLU A 136 14.91 -2.63 -1.45
N PHE A 137 14.71 -3.03 -2.70
CA PHE A 137 14.62 -2.06 -3.81
C PHE A 137 13.46 -1.08 -3.63
N GLY A 138 12.33 -1.49 -3.04
CA GLY A 138 11.23 -0.61 -2.65
C GLY A 138 11.61 0.45 -1.62
N HIS A 139 12.46 0.09 -0.64
CA HIS A 139 13.05 1.07 0.26
C HIS A 139 13.96 2.05 -0.50
N ALA A 140 14.79 1.56 -1.43
CA ALA A 140 15.64 2.42 -2.27
C ALA A 140 14.83 3.41 -3.14
N LEU A 141 13.70 2.97 -3.71
CA LEU A 141 12.75 3.84 -4.42
C LEU A 141 12.18 4.92 -3.49
N THR A 142 11.81 4.53 -2.27
CA THR A 142 11.29 5.45 -1.26
C THR A 142 12.35 6.47 -0.83
N TYR A 143 13.60 6.05 -0.64
CA TYR A 143 14.74 6.96 -0.40
C TYR A 143 14.92 7.96 -1.53
N ALA A 144 14.91 7.48 -2.78
CA ALA A 144 15.00 8.36 -3.93
C ALA A 144 13.86 9.39 -3.98
N ALA A 145 12.71 9.13 -3.36
CA ALA A 145 11.54 10.00 -3.41
C ALA A 145 11.62 11.31 -2.57
N ARG A 146 12.81 11.66 -2.05
CA ARG A 146 13.15 12.92 -1.37
C ARG A 146 12.36 13.21 -0.11
N TYR A 147 11.20 13.89 -0.19
CA TYR A 147 10.57 14.52 0.98
C TYR A 147 9.81 13.55 1.89
N TRP A 148 9.69 12.29 1.48
CA TRP A 148 9.06 11.25 2.27
C TRP A 148 9.96 10.75 3.42
N ILE A 149 11.28 10.70 3.24
CA ILE A 149 12.18 10.01 4.19
C ILE A 149 12.52 10.77 5.47
N ASP A 150 12.40 12.10 5.47
CA ASP A 150 12.71 12.94 6.65
C ASP A 150 11.45 13.18 7.52
N GLN A 151 10.53 12.21 7.56
CA GLN A 151 9.21 12.35 8.19
C GLN A 151 8.96 11.17 9.14
N GLY A 152 9.07 11.39 10.46
CA GLY A 152 8.90 10.33 11.47
C GLY A 152 7.58 9.56 11.35
N ARG A 153 6.47 10.25 11.04
CA ARG A 153 5.14 9.63 10.89
C ARG A 153 4.97 8.74 9.64
N THR A 154 5.96 8.73 8.75
CA THR A 154 5.97 7.81 7.60
C THR A 154 6.70 6.50 7.91
N GLY A 155 7.43 6.40 9.03
CA GLY A 155 8.39 5.31 9.27
C GLY A 155 7.82 3.90 9.07
N ALA A 156 6.67 3.57 9.69
CA ALA A 156 6.10 2.23 9.51
C ALA A 156 5.52 1.99 8.11
N TRP A 157 5.15 3.06 7.41
CA TRP A 157 4.67 2.96 6.03
C TRP A 157 5.79 2.56 5.06
N TRP A 158 7.07 2.70 5.44
CA TRP A 158 8.19 2.32 4.58
C TRP A 158 8.16 0.82 4.29
N GLU A 159 7.96 0.00 5.32
CA GLU A 159 7.79 -1.45 5.15
C GLU A 159 6.54 -1.79 4.35
N THR A 160 5.44 -1.05 4.57
CA THR A 160 4.20 -1.23 3.81
C THR A 160 4.42 -0.96 2.31
N VAL A 161 5.15 0.10 1.98
CA VAL A 161 5.49 0.47 0.59
C VAL A 161 6.46 -0.56 -0.01
N ALA A 162 7.49 -0.98 0.72
CA ALA A 162 8.44 -1.98 0.26
C ALA A 162 7.75 -3.33 -0.05
N GLN A 163 6.81 -3.76 0.79
CA GLN A 163 5.98 -4.94 0.54
C GLN A 163 5.05 -4.76 -0.66
N PHE A 164 4.45 -3.58 -0.83
CA PHE A 164 3.66 -3.25 -2.01
C PHE A 164 4.50 -3.35 -3.30
N VAL A 165 5.71 -2.80 -3.32
CA VAL A 165 6.64 -2.84 -4.46
C VAL A 165 6.99 -4.29 -4.80
N ALA A 166 7.37 -5.11 -3.80
CA ALA A 166 7.70 -6.51 -4.00
C ALA A 166 6.52 -7.32 -4.54
N ASP A 167 5.36 -7.26 -3.90
CA ASP A 167 4.18 -8.03 -4.32
C ASP A 167 3.68 -7.58 -5.70
N THR A 168 3.67 -6.28 -5.99
CA THR A 168 3.29 -5.74 -7.29
C THR A 168 4.24 -6.22 -8.39
N TYR A 169 5.56 -6.17 -8.15
CA TYR A 169 6.53 -6.73 -9.08
C TYR A 169 6.31 -8.22 -9.33
N ILE A 170 6.04 -9.00 -8.28
CA ILE A 170 5.90 -10.46 -8.38
C ILE A 170 4.60 -10.86 -9.11
N THR A 171 3.52 -10.12 -8.89
CA THR A 171 2.16 -10.60 -9.20
C THR A 171 1.39 -9.75 -10.19
N SER A 172 1.70 -8.46 -10.33
CA SER A 172 0.86 -7.56 -11.10
C SER A 172 1.08 -7.73 -12.60
N PRO A 173 0.02 -7.67 -13.43
CA PRO A 173 0.14 -7.55 -14.88
C PRO A 173 0.93 -6.31 -15.33
N VAL A 174 0.94 -5.24 -14.51
CA VAL A 174 1.67 -4.00 -14.83
C VAL A 174 3.18 -4.26 -14.98
N CYS A 175 3.75 -5.16 -14.18
CA CYS A 175 5.16 -5.54 -14.29
C CYS A 175 5.40 -6.76 -15.21
N ALA A 176 4.38 -7.28 -15.91
CA ALA A 176 4.53 -8.51 -16.71
C ALA A 176 5.51 -8.34 -17.88
N ALA A 177 5.48 -7.20 -18.58
CA ALA A 177 6.41 -6.92 -19.67
C ALA A 177 7.86 -6.84 -19.15
N ALA A 178 8.09 -6.11 -18.06
CA ALA A 178 9.38 -6.03 -17.41
C ALA A 178 9.88 -7.41 -16.94
N ARG A 179 9.01 -8.25 -16.33
CA ARG A 179 9.36 -9.62 -15.97
C ARG A 179 9.77 -10.45 -17.19
N ALA A 180 9.01 -10.37 -18.28
CA ALA A 180 9.29 -11.09 -19.51
C ALA A 180 10.64 -10.68 -20.15
N ARG A 181 10.96 -9.37 -20.17
CA ARG A 181 12.24 -8.84 -20.70
C ARG A 181 13.47 -9.48 -20.03
N TYR A 182 13.37 -9.86 -18.77
CA TYR A 182 14.47 -10.42 -17.98
C TYR A 182 14.27 -11.91 -17.64
N GLY A 183 13.31 -12.58 -18.29
CA GLY A 183 13.02 -14.00 -18.08
C GLY A 183 12.60 -14.34 -16.65
N GLN A 184 11.93 -13.42 -15.96
CA GLN A 184 11.44 -13.60 -14.59
C GLN A 184 10.00 -14.15 -14.62
N PRO A 185 9.68 -15.20 -13.84
CA PRO A 185 8.32 -15.71 -13.78
C PRO A 185 7.43 -14.80 -12.93
N GLU A 186 6.12 -14.86 -13.18
CA GLU A 186 5.13 -14.40 -12.22
C GLU A 186 5.11 -15.34 -11.00
N GLY A 187 5.02 -14.79 -9.78
CA GLY A 187 5.05 -15.58 -8.55
C GLY A 187 3.72 -15.68 -7.81
N LYS A 188 3.80 -16.04 -6.53
CA LYS A 188 2.67 -16.03 -5.59
C LYS A 188 2.60 -14.68 -4.89
N THR A 189 1.40 -14.28 -4.50
CA THR A 189 1.23 -13.10 -3.65
C THR A 189 1.78 -13.34 -2.24
N MET A 190 2.26 -12.28 -1.61
CA MET A 190 2.78 -12.22 -0.26
C MET A 190 1.69 -11.91 0.77
N ILE A 191 0.41 -11.94 0.38
CA ILE A 191 -0.68 -11.47 1.23
C ILE A 191 -0.90 -12.41 2.42
N ASP A 192 -0.95 -11.82 3.62
CA ASP A 192 -1.37 -12.50 4.84
C ASP A 192 -2.82 -12.13 5.15
N LEU A 193 -3.76 -12.90 4.60
CA LEU A 193 -5.19 -12.68 4.83
C LEU A 193 -5.61 -12.92 6.28
N GLY A 194 -4.88 -13.78 7.00
CA GLY A 194 -5.11 -14.02 8.42
C GLY A 194 -4.89 -12.75 9.21
N LYS A 195 -3.81 -12.02 8.92
CA LYS A 195 -3.54 -10.72 9.52
C LYS A 195 -4.46 -9.63 8.99
N VAL A 196 -4.56 -9.46 7.67
CA VAL A 196 -5.27 -8.32 7.06
C VAL A 196 -6.78 -8.34 7.33
N ILE A 197 -7.42 -9.51 7.20
CA ILE A 197 -8.88 -9.65 7.45
C ILE A 197 -9.13 -9.99 8.92
N GLY A 198 -8.37 -10.94 9.46
CA GLY A 198 -8.55 -11.41 10.85
C GLY A 198 -8.25 -10.35 11.90
N ASP A 199 -7.33 -9.42 11.62
CA ASP A 199 -7.03 -8.25 12.45
C ASP A 199 -7.45 -6.92 11.80
N SER A 200 -8.43 -6.93 10.90
CA SER A 200 -8.93 -5.73 10.21
C SER A 200 -9.37 -4.58 11.15
N TYR A 201 -9.66 -4.88 12.42
CA TYR A 201 -10.00 -3.90 13.45
C TYR A 201 -8.81 -3.06 13.94
N GLN A 202 -7.58 -3.44 13.63
CA GLN A 202 -6.38 -2.66 13.98
C GLN A 202 -6.33 -1.33 13.19
N VAL A 203 -5.41 -0.44 13.58
CA VAL A 203 -5.14 0.79 12.84
C VAL A 203 -4.69 0.43 11.41
N ILE A 204 -5.10 1.21 10.41
CA ILE A 204 -4.82 0.92 8.99
C ILE A 204 -3.33 0.61 8.72
N VAL A 205 -2.43 1.33 9.40
CA VAL A 205 -1.01 0.99 9.51
C VAL A 205 -0.59 1.15 10.96
N ASP A 206 -0.17 0.04 11.57
CA ASP A 206 0.26 -0.11 12.95
C ASP A 206 1.68 -0.71 12.97
N GLY A 207 2.64 0.06 13.48
CA GLY A 207 4.04 -0.31 13.63
C GLY A 207 4.36 -0.97 14.98
N SER A 208 3.37 -1.20 15.85
CA SER A 208 3.59 -1.75 17.19
C SER A 208 4.33 -3.07 17.13
N LYS A 209 5.38 -3.20 17.95
CA LYS A 209 6.22 -4.39 18.03
C LYS A 209 5.37 -5.63 18.32
N ASN A 210 5.57 -6.69 17.53
CA ASN A 210 4.92 -8.01 17.62
C ASN A 210 3.40 -8.06 17.32
N THR A 211 2.68 -6.94 17.38
CA THR A 211 1.21 -6.93 17.22
C THR A 211 0.72 -6.15 16.02
N GLY A 212 1.53 -5.22 15.51
CA GLY A 212 1.20 -4.37 14.37
C GLY A 212 1.05 -5.13 13.05
N ASN A 213 0.72 -4.38 11.99
CA ASN A 213 0.38 -4.90 10.67
C ASN A 213 1.16 -4.19 9.53
N TYR A 214 2.17 -3.38 9.84
CA TYR A 214 2.88 -2.56 8.86
C TYR A 214 3.53 -3.34 7.70
N TYR A 215 3.88 -4.61 7.87
CA TYR A 215 4.29 -5.49 6.76
C TYR A 215 3.13 -6.10 5.96
N GLN A 216 1.91 -6.06 6.49
CA GLN A 216 0.71 -6.69 5.93
C GLN A 216 -0.30 -5.67 5.41
N ALA A 217 -0.18 -4.38 5.75
CA ALA A 217 -1.13 -3.32 5.38
C ALA A 217 -1.07 -2.91 3.90
N TRP A 218 -0.14 -3.46 3.12
CA TRP A 218 0.08 -3.12 1.71
C TRP A 218 -1.12 -3.35 0.77
N PRO A 219 -2.13 -4.21 1.04
CA PRO A 219 -3.29 -4.33 0.17
C PRO A 219 -4.07 -3.02 0.03
N PHE A 220 -4.00 -2.13 1.03
CA PHE A 220 -4.54 -0.77 0.88
C PHE A 220 -3.82 0.00 -0.25
N LEU A 221 -2.49 -0.13 -0.33
CA LEU A 221 -1.69 0.51 -1.37
C LEU A 221 -2.00 -0.07 -2.76
N VAL A 222 -2.22 -1.39 -2.86
CA VAL A 222 -2.69 -2.03 -4.09
C VAL A 222 -4.06 -1.51 -4.51
N TYR A 223 -4.98 -1.34 -3.56
CA TYR A 223 -6.29 -0.77 -3.85
C TYR A 223 -6.19 0.66 -4.40
N LEU A 224 -5.36 1.51 -3.80
CA LEU A 224 -5.12 2.87 -4.30
C LEU A 224 -4.45 2.86 -5.70
N PHE A 225 -3.52 1.93 -5.93
CA PHE A 225 -2.79 1.80 -7.18
C PHE A 225 -3.66 1.29 -8.33
N ASN A 226 -4.45 0.24 -8.10
CA ASN A 226 -5.36 -0.31 -9.11
C ASN A 226 -6.62 0.54 -9.32
N ASN A 227 -7.00 1.31 -8.30
CA ASN A 227 -8.13 2.24 -8.31
C ASN A 227 -9.43 1.64 -8.92
N PRO A 228 -9.92 0.49 -8.44
CA PRO A 228 -11.07 -0.19 -9.04
C PRO A 228 -12.40 0.60 -8.93
N ASP A 229 -12.42 1.68 -8.15
CA ASP A 229 -13.55 2.59 -7.97
C ASP A 229 -13.41 3.89 -8.78
N ASN A 230 -12.32 4.07 -9.54
CA ASN A 230 -12.06 5.24 -10.37
C ASN A 230 -12.08 6.58 -9.60
N TYR A 231 -11.57 6.60 -8.38
CA TYR A 231 -11.37 7.85 -7.64
C TYR A 231 -10.36 8.73 -8.37
N THR A 232 -10.70 10.01 -8.54
CA THR A 232 -9.78 11.00 -9.11
C THR A 232 -8.52 11.09 -8.25
N GLY A 233 -7.35 11.20 -8.89
CA GLY A 233 -6.07 11.34 -8.19
C GLY A 233 -5.45 10.04 -7.67
N LEU A 234 -6.14 8.90 -7.82
CA LEU A 234 -5.61 7.55 -7.57
C LEU A 234 -5.27 6.84 -8.90
N GLY A 235 -4.56 5.71 -8.84
CA GLY A 235 -4.08 4.96 -10.01
C GLY A 235 -2.58 4.68 -9.97
N HIS A 236 -1.99 4.34 -11.12
CA HIS A 236 -0.59 3.92 -11.19
C HIS A 236 0.41 5.03 -10.77
N ASP A 237 0.02 6.29 -10.90
CA ASP A 237 0.83 7.44 -10.51
C ASP A 237 0.72 7.77 -9.02
N ILE A 238 0.02 6.95 -8.21
CA ILE A 238 -0.27 7.29 -6.82
C ILE A 238 0.99 7.54 -5.98
N PHE A 239 2.01 6.68 -6.07
CA PHE A 239 3.24 6.84 -5.28
C PHE A 239 4.11 8.00 -5.76
N PRO A 240 4.39 8.17 -7.06
CA PRO A 240 5.01 9.39 -7.57
C PRO A 240 4.28 10.66 -7.10
N ASN A 241 2.95 10.68 -7.16
CA ASN A 241 2.14 11.82 -6.72
C ASN A 241 2.17 12.03 -5.20
N VAL A 242 2.11 10.96 -4.42
CA VAL A 242 2.21 11.03 -2.97
C VAL A 242 3.57 11.64 -2.62
N TRP A 243 4.67 11.09 -3.12
CA TRP A 243 6.01 11.56 -2.80
C TRP A 243 6.29 12.99 -3.23
N THR A 244 5.87 13.37 -4.43
CA THR A 244 6.07 14.74 -4.95
C THR A 244 5.20 15.79 -4.25
N LYS A 245 4.07 15.40 -3.66
CA LYS A 245 3.18 16.30 -2.90
C LYS A 245 3.40 16.29 -1.39
N TYR A 246 4.39 15.53 -0.90
CA TYR A 246 4.85 15.72 0.46
C TYR A 246 5.48 17.08 0.63
N LYS A 247 5.02 17.80 1.64
CA LYS A 247 5.66 19.03 2.07
C LYS A 247 6.89 18.66 2.90
N ARG A 248 8.04 19.21 2.53
CA ARG A 248 9.29 19.05 3.28
C ARG A 248 9.05 19.42 4.75
N ASN A 249 9.48 18.55 5.67
CA ASN A 249 9.37 18.74 7.13
C ASN A 249 7.94 18.93 7.68
N SER A 250 6.88 18.54 6.97
CA SER A 250 5.51 18.65 7.48
C SER A 250 5.17 17.64 8.58
N ASN A 251 5.91 16.53 8.63
CA ASN A 251 5.66 15.35 9.43
C ASN A 251 4.19 14.89 9.36
N GLU A 252 3.55 15.04 8.21
CA GLU A 252 2.21 14.56 7.94
C GLU A 252 2.22 13.03 7.77
N THR A 253 1.07 12.38 7.97
CA THR A 253 0.90 10.97 7.59
C THR A 253 0.56 10.85 6.10
N PRO A 254 0.78 9.68 5.47
CA PRO A 254 0.40 9.46 4.07
C PRO A 254 -1.07 9.72 3.78
N LEU A 255 -1.94 9.51 4.75
CA LEU A 255 -3.37 9.80 4.63
C LEU A 255 -3.66 11.28 4.36
N HIS A 256 -2.88 12.21 4.90
CA HIS A 256 -3.08 13.65 4.65
C HIS A 256 -2.71 14.04 3.21
N VAL A 257 -1.69 13.39 2.65
CA VAL A 257 -1.31 13.61 1.26
C VAL A 257 -2.34 12.97 0.33
N LEU A 258 -2.79 11.76 0.66
CA LEU A 258 -3.84 11.08 -0.08
C LEU A 258 -5.16 11.86 -0.08
N ASP A 259 -5.55 12.45 1.05
CA ASP A 259 -6.75 13.32 1.15
C ASP A 259 -6.68 14.50 0.17
N ARG A 260 -5.50 15.13 0.05
CA ARG A 260 -5.27 16.17 -0.97
C ARG A 260 -5.31 15.64 -2.40
N LEU A 261 -4.89 14.39 -2.62
CA LEU A 261 -4.87 13.78 -3.95
C LEU A 261 -6.27 13.42 -4.45
N VAL A 262 -7.10 12.85 -3.58
CA VAL A 262 -8.49 12.48 -3.94
C VAL A 262 -9.38 13.71 -4.16
N GLY A 263 -8.97 14.86 -3.62
CA GLY A 263 -9.57 16.16 -3.89
C GLY A 263 -10.77 16.49 -2.99
N PRO A 264 -11.32 17.70 -3.08
CA PRO A 264 -12.30 18.21 -2.09
C PRO A 264 -13.67 17.52 -2.14
N ALA A 265 -13.95 16.73 -3.19
CA ALA A 265 -15.22 16.06 -3.37
C ALA A 265 -15.32 14.73 -2.61
N VAL A 266 -14.19 14.14 -2.20
CA VAL A 266 -14.12 12.83 -1.54
C VAL A 266 -13.11 12.92 -0.41
N LYS A 267 -13.48 12.48 0.79
CA LYS A 267 -12.52 12.37 1.90
C LYS A 267 -11.72 11.06 1.81
N ILE A 268 -10.46 11.06 2.24
CA ILE A 268 -9.68 9.80 2.32
C ILE A 268 -10.35 8.74 3.22
N GLN A 269 -11.10 9.17 4.24
CA GLN A 269 -11.97 8.30 5.06
C GLN A 269 -12.91 7.44 4.21
N GLU A 270 -13.53 8.02 3.17
CA GLU A 270 -14.48 7.31 2.31
C GLU A 270 -13.76 6.30 1.41
N VAL A 271 -12.58 6.64 0.94
CA VAL A 271 -11.71 5.75 0.15
C VAL A 271 -11.22 4.58 1.00
N VAL A 272 -10.82 4.81 2.25
CA VAL A 272 -10.48 3.73 3.20
C VAL A 272 -11.69 2.85 3.48
N ALA A 273 -12.87 3.43 3.66
CA ALA A 273 -14.08 2.65 3.88
C ALA A 273 -14.44 1.79 2.66
N ARG A 274 -14.26 2.33 1.45
CA ARG A 274 -14.44 1.58 0.20
C ARG A 274 -13.41 0.47 0.05
N TYR A 275 -12.14 0.72 0.39
CA TYR A 275 -11.11 -0.31 0.46
C TYR A 275 -11.55 -1.49 1.34
N TRP A 276 -12.00 -1.23 2.57
CA TRP A 276 -12.47 -2.30 3.45
C TRP A 276 -13.72 -3.01 2.93
N ALA A 277 -14.63 -2.29 2.26
CA ALA A 277 -15.76 -2.90 1.57
C ALA A 277 -15.30 -3.88 0.47
N ARG A 278 -14.27 -3.52 -0.32
CA ARG A 278 -13.65 -4.41 -1.31
C ARG A 278 -12.91 -5.58 -0.67
N MET A 279 -12.29 -5.38 0.49
CA MET A 279 -11.64 -6.46 1.23
C MET A 279 -12.60 -7.53 1.76
N ALA A 280 -13.91 -7.27 1.80
CA ALA A 280 -14.92 -8.31 2.08
C ALA A 280 -14.84 -9.51 1.12
N TYR A 281 -14.39 -9.28 -0.12
CA TYR A 281 -14.18 -10.32 -1.13
C TYR A 281 -12.81 -10.20 -1.84
N VAL A 282 -11.91 -9.38 -1.29
CA VAL A 282 -10.55 -9.10 -1.78
C VAL A 282 -10.55 -8.74 -3.27
N ASP A 283 -11.55 -8.00 -3.73
CA ASP A 283 -11.69 -7.58 -5.14
C ASP A 283 -11.06 -6.21 -5.40
N ILE A 284 -9.83 -6.03 -4.90
CA ILE A 284 -9.04 -4.79 -4.97
C ILE A 284 -8.21 -4.66 -6.27
N GLY A 285 -8.64 -5.34 -7.35
CA GLY A 285 -7.87 -5.44 -8.59
C GLY A 285 -6.64 -6.37 -8.51
N HIS A 286 -6.58 -7.25 -7.51
CA HIS A 286 -5.47 -8.18 -7.31
C HIS A 286 -5.93 -9.64 -7.44
N ALA A 287 -5.81 -10.19 -8.65
CA ALA A 287 -6.37 -11.50 -8.99
C ALA A 287 -5.79 -12.65 -8.13
N LYS A 288 -4.50 -12.61 -7.78
CA LYS A 288 -3.90 -13.68 -6.96
C LYS A 288 -4.31 -13.57 -5.50
N ALA A 289 -4.41 -12.37 -4.95
CA ALA A 289 -4.94 -12.16 -3.61
C ALA A 289 -6.41 -12.60 -3.53
N GLN A 290 -7.22 -12.30 -4.55
CA GLN A 290 -8.59 -12.77 -4.65
C GLN A 290 -8.68 -14.31 -4.72
N ALA A 291 -7.82 -14.94 -5.50
CA ALA A 291 -7.75 -16.41 -5.58
C ALA A 291 -7.32 -17.05 -4.24
N GLN A 292 -6.35 -16.44 -3.54
CA GLN A 292 -5.95 -16.88 -2.21
C GLN A 292 -7.09 -16.70 -1.20
N PHE A 293 -7.85 -15.60 -1.28
CA PHE A 293 -9.02 -15.40 -0.45
C PHE A 293 -10.09 -16.47 -0.70
N ALA A 294 -10.39 -16.77 -1.96
CA ALA A 294 -11.36 -17.80 -2.29
C ALA A 294 -11.03 -19.16 -1.66
N SER A 295 -9.74 -19.51 -1.56
CA SER A 295 -9.29 -20.76 -0.94
C SER A 295 -9.24 -20.71 0.60
N GLN A 296 -8.95 -19.54 1.19
CA GLN A 296 -8.75 -19.39 2.64
C GLN A 296 -9.97 -18.84 3.39
N ARG A 297 -10.99 -18.29 2.72
CA ARG A 297 -12.07 -17.51 3.36
C ARG A 297 -12.78 -18.21 4.51
N ARG A 298 -12.82 -19.55 4.52
CA ARG A 298 -13.46 -20.34 5.59
C ARG A 298 -12.63 -20.44 6.88
N SER A 299 -11.32 -20.22 6.81
CA SER A 299 -10.42 -20.27 7.97
C SER A 299 -10.11 -18.88 8.55
N LEU A 300 -10.62 -17.81 7.94
CA LEU A 300 -10.40 -16.44 8.42
C LEU A 300 -11.28 -16.13 9.62
N ASN A 301 -10.76 -15.31 10.53
CA ASN A 301 -11.46 -14.92 11.74
C ASN A 301 -12.36 -13.69 11.50
N TYR A 302 -13.67 -13.92 11.47
CA TYR A 302 -14.69 -12.86 11.38
C TYR A 302 -15.45 -12.62 12.70
N ALA A 303 -14.94 -13.14 13.82
CA ALA A 303 -15.66 -13.16 15.09
C ALA A 303 -15.67 -11.78 15.79
N ASN A 304 -16.21 -10.76 15.13
CA ASN A 304 -16.22 -9.36 15.54
C ASN A 304 -17.32 -9.00 16.55
N LEU A 305 -18.38 -9.82 16.65
CA LEU A 305 -19.61 -9.47 17.35
C LEU A 305 -19.96 -10.47 18.47
N ASP A 306 -20.60 -9.96 19.52
CA ASP A 306 -21.32 -10.71 20.54
C ASP A 306 -22.84 -10.56 20.32
N ALA A 307 -23.56 -11.68 20.24
CA ALA A 307 -25.01 -11.68 20.18
C ALA A 307 -25.61 -11.07 21.46
N GLN A 308 -26.67 -10.28 21.31
CA GLN A 308 -27.39 -9.64 22.40
C GLN A 308 -28.78 -10.28 22.56
N GLN A 309 -29.49 -9.96 23.64
CA GLN A 309 -30.88 -10.39 23.79
C GLN A 309 -31.78 -9.73 22.72
N GLY A 310 -32.51 -10.58 22.00
CA GLY A 310 -33.39 -10.19 20.90
C GLY A 310 -32.85 -10.60 19.52
N ASN A 311 -33.76 -10.98 18.62
CA ASN A 311 -33.38 -11.48 17.29
C ASN A 311 -32.61 -10.42 16.48
N GLY A 312 -31.49 -10.82 15.88
CA GLY A 312 -30.69 -9.98 15.00
C GLY A 312 -29.92 -8.86 15.70
N ARG A 313 -29.81 -8.87 17.04
CA ARG A 313 -29.10 -7.84 17.81
C ARG A 313 -27.70 -8.28 18.18
N TYR A 314 -26.74 -7.41 17.94
CA TYR A 314 -25.32 -7.67 18.19
C TYR A 314 -24.62 -6.42 18.72
N ARG A 315 -23.52 -6.63 19.44
CA ARG A 315 -22.57 -5.59 19.82
C ARG A 315 -21.17 -6.00 19.36
N VAL A 316 -20.35 -5.03 18.97
CA VAL A 316 -18.94 -5.31 18.71
C VAL A 316 -18.22 -5.79 19.97
N LYS A 317 -17.34 -6.78 19.82
CA LYS A 317 -16.49 -7.24 20.92
C LYS A 317 -15.50 -6.15 21.30
N ALA A 318 -15.34 -5.88 22.60
CA ALA A 318 -14.42 -4.86 23.08
C ALA A 318 -12.99 -5.01 22.51
N ALA A 319 -12.47 -6.24 22.42
CA ALA A 319 -11.13 -6.51 21.90
C ALA A 319 -11.00 -6.35 20.36
N ARG A 320 -12.12 -6.19 19.64
CA ARG A 320 -12.18 -6.10 18.17
C ARG A 320 -12.92 -4.85 17.68
N GLN A 321 -13.07 -3.86 18.54
CA GLN A 321 -13.57 -2.56 18.15
C GLN A 321 -12.62 -1.95 17.11
N PRO A 322 -13.14 -1.55 15.92
CA PRO A 322 -12.31 -0.94 14.88
C PRO A 322 -11.61 0.31 15.40
N ARG A 323 -10.29 0.33 15.37
CA ARG A 323 -9.45 1.49 15.70
C ARG A 323 -9.34 2.43 14.50
N TYR A 324 -8.53 3.48 14.58
CA TYR A 324 -8.38 4.48 13.52
C TYR A 324 -8.23 3.86 12.12
N MET A 325 -9.23 4.10 11.26
CA MET A 325 -9.27 3.62 9.87
C MET A 325 -9.30 2.07 9.74
N GLY A 326 -9.53 1.35 10.82
CA GLY A 326 -9.79 -0.09 10.85
C GLY A 326 -11.26 -0.42 10.63
N ALA A 327 -11.55 -1.71 10.44
CA ALA A 327 -12.88 -2.20 10.10
C ALA A 327 -13.31 -3.46 10.88
N SER A 328 -14.62 -3.66 10.96
CA SER A 328 -15.26 -4.95 11.21
C SER A 328 -15.84 -5.48 9.90
N ILE A 329 -15.35 -6.62 9.43
CA ILE A 329 -15.89 -7.37 8.28
C ILE A 329 -16.76 -8.51 8.81
N ILE A 330 -18.06 -8.49 8.47
CA ILE A 330 -19.09 -9.34 9.09
C ILE A 330 -19.87 -10.06 7.98
N PRO A 331 -19.47 -11.28 7.59
CA PRO A 331 -20.25 -12.11 6.67
C PRO A 331 -21.64 -12.35 7.23
N LEU A 332 -22.68 -12.28 6.39
CA LEU A 332 -24.07 -12.43 6.80
C LEU A 332 -24.67 -13.72 6.25
N LYS A 333 -25.56 -14.32 7.02
CA LYS A 333 -26.36 -15.48 6.64
C LYS A 333 -27.83 -15.10 6.53
N GLY A 334 -28.40 -15.19 5.34
CA GLY A 334 -29.83 -14.94 5.11
C GLY A 334 -30.72 -15.88 5.92
N THR A 335 -31.81 -15.35 6.48
CA THR A 335 -32.78 -16.12 7.30
C THR A 335 -34.12 -16.33 6.60
N GLY A 336 -34.36 -15.67 5.47
CA GLY A 336 -35.59 -15.78 4.68
C GLY A 336 -35.38 -16.47 3.33
N PRO A 337 -36.45 -16.64 2.54
CA PRO A 337 -36.34 -17.10 1.16
C PRO A 337 -35.39 -16.24 0.33
N THR A 338 -34.83 -16.82 -0.73
CA THR A 338 -34.10 -16.07 -1.76
C THR A 338 -34.89 -14.84 -2.21
N GLY A 339 -34.23 -13.67 -2.29
CA GLY A 339 -34.88 -12.40 -2.61
C GLY A 339 -35.39 -11.62 -1.39
N THR A 340 -35.17 -12.13 -0.17
CA THR A 340 -35.44 -11.37 1.05
C THR A 340 -34.46 -10.19 1.18
N ALA A 341 -34.97 -9.03 1.56
CA ALA A 341 -34.14 -7.87 1.88
C ALA A 341 -33.40 -8.08 3.21
N VAL A 342 -32.09 -7.87 3.20
CA VAL A 342 -31.28 -7.78 4.40
C VAL A 342 -31.24 -6.33 4.84
N GLY A 343 -31.88 -6.02 5.96
CA GLY A 343 -31.88 -4.70 6.57
C GLY A 343 -30.80 -4.58 7.64
N VAL A 344 -30.15 -3.42 7.67
CA VAL A 344 -29.06 -3.11 8.59
C VAL A 344 -29.36 -1.78 9.29
N ASN A 345 -29.12 -1.76 10.60
CA ASN A 345 -29.03 -0.54 11.38
C ASN A 345 -27.84 -0.63 12.34
N VAL A 346 -26.84 0.22 12.12
CA VAL A 346 -25.65 0.37 12.95
C VAL A 346 -25.78 1.66 13.75
N THR A 347 -25.60 1.57 15.06
CA THR A 347 -25.46 2.73 15.96
C THR A 347 -24.09 2.68 16.59
N ALA A 348 -23.39 3.81 16.62
CA ALA A 348 -22.01 3.87 17.10
C ALA A 348 -21.74 5.10 17.96
N SER A 349 -20.68 5.02 18.76
CA SER A 349 -20.21 6.07 19.67
C SER A 349 -19.44 7.20 19.00
N ALA A 350 -19.02 7.03 17.75
CA ALA A 350 -18.20 7.98 16.99
C ALA A 350 -18.53 7.89 15.48
N PRO A 351 -18.07 8.86 14.66
CA PRO A 351 -18.22 8.82 13.21
C PRO A 351 -17.70 7.52 12.58
N PHE A 352 -18.46 7.00 11.63
CA PHE A 352 -18.15 5.75 10.94
C PHE A 352 -18.75 5.75 9.54
N VAL A 353 -18.23 4.86 8.69
CA VAL A 353 -18.83 4.52 7.40
C VAL A 353 -19.19 3.03 7.42
N ALA A 354 -20.36 2.70 6.88
CA ALA A 354 -20.80 1.31 6.74
C ALA A 354 -21.33 1.02 5.33
N ALA A 355 -21.11 -0.19 4.87
CA ALA A 355 -21.59 -0.66 3.57
C ALA A 355 -21.92 -2.16 3.62
N LEU A 356 -22.92 -2.56 2.82
CA LEU A 356 -23.11 -3.97 2.44
C LEU A 356 -22.35 -4.24 1.14
N ALA A 357 -21.37 -5.13 1.20
CA ALA A 357 -20.78 -5.75 0.02
C ALA A 357 -21.61 -6.98 -0.33
N VAL A 358 -22.15 -7.03 -1.55
CA VAL A 358 -22.92 -8.18 -2.03
C VAL A 358 -22.27 -8.76 -3.26
N LYS A 359 -21.84 -10.02 -3.14
CA LYS A 359 -21.17 -10.75 -4.20
C LYS A 359 -22.16 -11.65 -4.92
N ALA A 360 -22.27 -11.45 -6.23
CA ALA A 360 -23.04 -12.31 -7.11
C ALA A 360 -22.39 -13.70 -7.27
N ALA A 361 -23.18 -14.67 -7.73
CA ALA A 361 -22.68 -16.01 -8.05
C ALA A 361 -21.51 -15.97 -9.07
N GLY A 362 -21.58 -15.07 -10.06
CA GLY A 362 -20.54 -14.84 -11.06
C GLY A 362 -19.30 -14.07 -10.56
N GLY A 363 -19.25 -13.70 -9.28
CA GLY A 363 -18.08 -13.08 -8.65
C GLY A 363 -18.09 -11.55 -8.62
N ALA A 364 -18.90 -10.88 -9.44
CA ALA A 364 -19.07 -9.43 -9.39
C ALA A 364 -19.61 -8.99 -8.01
N VAL A 365 -19.08 -7.89 -7.48
CA VAL A 365 -19.46 -7.34 -6.18
C VAL A 365 -20.09 -5.97 -6.39
N ARG A 366 -21.25 -5.75 -5.77
CA ARG A 366 -21.87 -4.44 -5.65
C ARG A 366 -21.82 -3.97 -4.20
N TYR A 367 -21.72 -2.66 -4.00
CA TYR A 367 -21.61 -2.09 -2.68
C TYR A 367 -22.73 -1.11 -2.41
N VAL A 368 -23.50 -1.36 -1.36
CA VAL A 368 -24.61 -0.53 -0.93
C VAL A 368 -24.17 0.26 0.29
N GLY A 369 -24.01 1.58 0.15
CA GLY A 369 -23.70 2.46 1.26
C GLY A 369 -24.85 2.51 2.27
N LEU A 370 -24.52 2.62 3.56
CA LEU A 370 -25.49 2.71 4.65
C LEU A 370 -25.37 4.10 5.29
N PRO A 371 -25.98 5.14 4.69
CA PRO A 371 -25.89 6.49 5.23
C PRO A 371 -26.43 6.53 6.65
N LYS A 372 -25.68 7.14 7.57
CA LYS A 372 -25.98 7.16 9.02
C LYS A 372 -26.17 5.76 9.62
N GLY A 373 -25.52 4.75 9.03
CA GLY A 373 -25.55 3.36 9.51
C GLY A 373 -26.78 2.55 9.15
N SER A 374 -27.71 3.06 8.33
CA SER A 374 -28.94 2.32 8.03
C SER A 374 -29.20 2.18 6.53
N GLY A 375 -29.74 1.04 6.14
CA GLY A 375 -30.10 0.73 4.77
C GLY A 375 -30.45 -0.75 4.61
N GLN A 376 -30.70 -1.16 3.37
CA GLN A 376 -31.02 -2.54 3.05
C GLN A 376 -30.55 -2.92 1.64
N ALA A 377 -30.36 -4.21 1.41
CA ALA A 377 -30.13 -4.76 0.08
C ALA A 377 -30.93 -6.06 -0.10
N VAL A 378 -31.55 -6.22 -1.27
CA VAL A 378 -32.15 -7.51 -1.67
C VAL A 378 -31.02 -8.47 -2.03
N ILE A 379 -31.06 -9.68 -1.48
CA ILE A 379 -30.04 -10.71 -1.75
C ILE A 379 -30.66 -11.79 -2.65
N GLY A 380 -30.16 -11.86 -3.88
CA GLY A 380 -30.60 -12.81 -4.89
C GLY A 380 -30.11 -14.24 -4.65
N GLY A 381 -30.55 -15.16 -5.51
CA GLY A 381 -30.17 -16.58 -5.42
C GLY A 381 -28.68 -16.75 -5.69
N GLY A 382 -27.98 -17.39 -4.75
CA GLY A 382 -26.53 -17.60 -4.85
C GLY A 382 -25.69 -16.34 -4.62
N GLU A 383 -26.30 -15.21 -4.21
CA GLU A 383 -25.55 -14.06 -3.72
C GLU A 383 -25.13 -14.28 -2.25
N GLU A 384 -23.96 -13.76 -1.91
CA GLU A 384 -23.47 -13.68 -0.53
C GLU A 384 -23.39 -12.19 -0.12
N ALA A 385 -23.68 -11.87 1.15
CA ALA A 385 -23.59 -10.51 1.66
C ALA A 385 -22.65 -10.42 2.86
N THR A 386 -21.91 -9.33 2.95
CA THR A 386 -21.00 -9.00 4.04
C THR A 386 -21.21 -7.55 4.44
N LEU A 387 -21.47 -7.30 5.73
CA LEU A 387 -21.48 -5.96 6.29
C LEU A 387 -20.04 -5.55 6.64
N VAL A 388 -19.66 -4.33 6.27
CA VAL A 388 -18.40 -3.72 6.66
C VAL A 388 -18.71 -2.43 7.42
N VAL A 389 -18.13 -2.28 8.62
CA VAL A 389 -18.24 -1.08 9.47
C VAL A 389 -16.83 -0.57 9.75
N VAL A 390 -16.54 0.69 9.42
CA VAL A 390 -15.20 1.27 9.45
C VAL A 390 -15.18 2.49 10.36
N ASN A 391 -14.20 2.56 11.25
CA ASN A 391 -14.00 3.73 12.12
C ASN A 391 -13.31 4.84 11.30
N THR A 392 -14.05 5.90 11.03
CA THR A 392 -13.63 7.00 10.16
C THR A 392 -13.86 8.34 10.86
N PRO A 393 -12.94 8.76 11.75
CA PRO A 393 -13.05 10.04 12.43
C PRO A 393 -13.16 11.20 11.45
N ASP A 394 -13.88 12.27 11.83
CA ASP A 394 -14.17 13.41 10.95
C ASP A 394 -12.90 14.16 10.50
N ALA A 395 -11.86 14.12 11.33
CA ALA A 395 -10.55 14.71 11.08
C ALA A 395 -9.48 13.61 11.03
N LEU A 396 -8.40 13.87 10.28
CA LEU A 396 -7.26 12.98 10.25
C LEU A 396 -6.33 13.23 11.44
N ASP A 397 -5.89 12.15 12.06
CA ASP A 397 -4.89 12.18 13.11
C ASP A 397 -3.48 12.20 12.55
N LEU A 398 -2.67 13.13 13.06
CA LEU A 398 -1.22 13.14 12.87
C LEU A 398 -0.57 12.16 13.85
N TYR A 399 -0.54 10.88 13.47
CA TYR A 399 -0.05 9.80 14.33
C TYR A 399 1.30 9.22 13.90
N ASP A 400 2.12 8.83 14.89
CA ASP A 400 3.29 7.98 14.66
C ASP A 400 2.84 6.52 14.75
N PRO A 401 2.93 5.73 13.66
CA PRO A 401 2.51 4.33 13.69
C PRO A 401 3.31 3.45 14.67
N PHE A 402 4.53 3.85 15.06
CA PHE A 402 5.32 3.12 16.07
C PHE A 402 4.97 3.53 17.51
N SER A 403 4.19 4.59 17.70
CA SER A 403 3.77 5.10 19.01
C SER A 403 2.35 5.65 18.93
N LEU A 404 1.37 4.73 18.92
CA LEU A 404 -0.04 5.09 18.78
C LEU A 404 -0.55 5.86 20.00
N THR A 405 -1.26 6.97 19.74
CA THR A 405 -1.92 7.76 20.78
C THR A 405 -3.22 7.09 21.26
N ALA A 406 -3.79 7.63 22.34
CA ALA A 406 -5.08 7.19 22.84
C ALA A 406 -6.22 7.40 21.83
N ASP A 407 -6.19 8.48 21.06
CA ASP A 407 -7.20 8.78 20.04
C ASP A 407 -7.17 7.78 18.90
N VAL A 408 -5.97 7.48 18.38
CA VAL A 408 -5.76 6.54 17.28
C VAL A 408 -6.06 5.09 17.71
N SER A 409 -5.78 4.78 18.98
CA SER A 409 -6.05 3.47 19.58
C SER A 409 -7.50 3.29 20.03
N ARG A 410 -8.31 4.35 20.03
CA ARG A 410 -9.70 4.29 20.48
C ARG A 410 -10.52 3.42 19.53
N GLY A 411 -11.11 2.37 20.08
CA GLY A 411 -12.02 1.50 19.35
C GLY A 411 -13.39 2.16 19.14
N LEU A 412 -13.98 1.95 17.95
CA LEU A 412 -15.36 2.29 17.66
C LEU A 412 -16.29 1.27 18.34
N ASP A 413 -16.95 1.68 19.41
CA ASP A 413 -18.04 0.91 20.00
C ASP A 413 -19.31 1.10 19.20
N PHE A 414 -19.89 0.00 18.72
CA PHE A 414 -21.13 0.00 17.94
C PHE A 414 -22.05 -1.19 18.26
N GLN A 415 -23.35 -0.98 18.01
CA GLN A 415 -24.38 -2.00 18.05
C GLN A 415 -24.99 -2.16 16.65
N LEU A 416 -25.45 -3.37 16.38
CA LEU A 416 -26.01 -3.77 15.10
C LEU A 416 -27.38 -4.41 15.32
N GLN A 417 -28.38 -3.95 14.56
CA GLN A 417 -29.64 -4.65 14.34
C GLN A 417 -29.70 -5.12 12.88
N LEU A 418 -29.93 -6.41 12.70
CA LEU A 418 -30.17 -7.05 11.41
C LEU A 418 -31.63 -7.47 11.27
N THR A 419 -32.15 -7.39 10.05
CA THR A 419 -33.39 -8.04 9.62
C THR A 419 -33.12 -8.84 8.36
N GLY A 420 -33.79 -9.98 8.20
CA GLY A 420 -33.60 -10.87 7.04
C GLY A 420 -32.25 -11.62 7.00
N ALA A 421 -31.37 -11.42 7.98
CA ALA A 421 -30.09 -12.12 8.13
C ALA A 421 -29.63 -12.22 9.60
N THR A 422 -28.67 -13.09 9.85
CA THR A 422 -27.83 -13.15 11.06
C THR A 422 -26.36 -12.90 10.69
N ALA A 423 -25.58 -12.41 11.65
CA ALA A 423 -24.12 -12.32 11.57
C ALA A 423 -23.43 -13.62 11.99
#